data_AF-A0A4Y4XI52-F1
#
_entry.id   AF-A0A4Y4XI52-F1
#
_cell.length_a   1.000
_cell.length_b   1.000
_cell.length_c   1.000
_cell.angle_alpha   90.00
_cell.angle_beta   90.00
_cell.angle_gamma   90.00
#
_symmetry.space_group_name_H-M   'P 1'
#
loop_
_entity.id
_entity.type
_entity.pdbx_description
1 polymer ?
#
loop_
_entity_poly.entity_id
_entity_poly.type
_entity_poly.pdbx_seq_one_letter_code
_entity_poly.pdbx_strand_id
1 'polypeptide(L)' 'MRVFIISLNQKVCDKFGLVFRDTTTLLNNINATHHQAQIFDAIYSKTFEGGLHPLVKKHLH' A
#
# COMPACT_ATOMS: atom_id res chain seq x y z
N MET A 1 10.03 -3.39 -18.39
CA MET A 1 9.18 -2.41 -17.69
C MET A 1 9.43 -2.54 -16.19
N ARG A 2 9.50 -1.43 -15.45
CA ARG A 2 9.62 -1.44 -13.99
C ARG A 2 8.26 -1.08 -13.39
N VAL A 3 7.79 -1.87 -12.44
CA VAL A 3 6.52 -1.68 -11.76
C VAL A 3 6.80 -1.27 -10.32
N PHE A 4 6.21 -0.16 -9.90
CA PHE A 4 6.31 0.36 -8.54
C PHE A 4 4.99 0.14 -7.83
N ILE A 5 5.03 -0.61 -6.72
CA ILE A 5 3.85 -0.87 -5.89
C ILE A 5 4.00 -0.07 -4.61
N ILE A 6 3.04 0.80 -4.34
CA ILE A 6 2.96 1.56 -3.10
C ILE A 6 1.83 0.94 -2.27
N SER A 7 2.17 0.33 -1.14
CA SER A 7 1.21 -0.32 -0.25
C SER A 7 1.36 0.20 1.17
N LEU A 8 0.27 0.17 1.92
CA LEU A 8 0.32 0.45 3.35
C LEU A 8 0.86 -0.78 4.06
N ASN A 9 1.88 -0.59 4.89
CA ASN A 9 2.37 -1.67 5.71
C ASN A 9 1.34 -2.07 6.79
N GLN A 10 1.45 -3.30 7.28
CA GLN A 10 0.55 -3.86 8.29
C GLN A 10 0.39 -2.92 9.51
N LYS A 11 1.49 -2.37 10.02
CA LYS A 11 1.49 -1.49 11.21
C LYS A 11 0.64 -0.23 11.01
N VAL A 12 0.66 0.36 9.81
CA VAL A 12 -0.17 1.50 9.46
C VAL A 12 -1.63 1.05 9.35
N CYS A 13 -1.88 -0.08 8.71
CA CYS A 13 -3.24 -0.62 8.60
C CYS A 13 -3.89 -0.87 9.97
N ASP A 14 -3.19 -1.55 10.87
CA ASP A 14 -3.68 -1.85 12.23
C ASP A 14 -4.00 -0.58 13.01
N LYS A 15 -3.12 0.42 12.93
CA LYS A 15 -3.27 1.71 13.63
C LYS A 15 -4.53 2.47 13.21
N PHE A 16 -4.94 2.31 11.96
CA PHE A 16 -6.04 3.07 11.38
C PHE A 16 -7.29 2.23 11.13
N GLY A 17 -7.31 0.95 11.55
CA GLY A 17 -8.44 0.06 11.29
C GLY A 17 -8.64 -0.25 9.81
N LEU A 18 -7.57 -0.25 9.02
CA LEU A 18 -7.61 -0.57 7.59
C LEU A 18 -7.34 -2.05 7.36
N VAL A 19 -7.87 -2.58 6.27
CA VAL A 19 -7.59 -3.95 5.84
C VAL A 19 -6.24 -3.98 5.12
N PHE A 20 -5.28 -4.71 5.69
CA PHE A 20 -4.03 -5.01 5.00
C PHE A 20 -4.28 -5.93 3.80
N ARG A 21 -3.62 -5.62 2.68
CA ARG A 21 -3.67 -6.43 1.45
C ARG A 21 -2.28 -6.96 1.18
N ASP A 22 -2.15 -8.28 1.29
CA ASP A 22 -0.91 -8.95 0.91
C ASP A 22 -0.65 -8.77 -0.59
N THR A 23 0.51 -8.19 -0.92
CA THR A 23 0.95 -7.93 -2.29
C THR A 23 1.80 -9.07 -2.86
N THR A 24 2.03 -10.16 -2.12
CA THR A 24 2.90 -11.29 -2.53
C THR A 24 2.45 -11.92 -3.84
N THR A 25 1.15 -12.23 -3.98
CA THR A 25 0.60 -12.80 -5.21
C THR A 25 0.76 -11.86 -6.40
N LEU A 26 0.52 -10.56 -6.20
CA LEU A 26 0.70 -9.54 -7.23
C LEU A 26 2.17 -9.46 -7.67
N LEU A 27 3.10 -9.47 -6.70
CA LEU A 27 4.54 -9.43 -6.97
C LEU A 27 5.00 -10.64 -7.78
N ASN A 28 4.56 -11.84 -7.37
CA ASN A 28 4.90 -13.08 -8.06
C ASN A 28 4.41 -13.07 -9.50
N ASN A 29 3.18 -12.59 -9.74
CA ASN A 29 2.63 -12.49 -11.08
C ASN A 29 3.39 -11.49 -11.94
N ILE A 30 3.79 -10.33 -11.40
CA ILE A 30 4.57 -9.34 -12.16
C ILE A 30 5.96 -9.89 -12.49
N ASN A 31 6.64 -10.52 -11.53
CA ASN A 31 7.95 -11.11 -11.74
C ASN A 31 7.92 -12.23 -12.79
N ALA A 32 6.83 -13.00 -12.86
CA ALA A 32 6.63 -14.04 -13.88
C ALA A 32 6.52 -13.47 -15.31
N THR A 33 6.21 -12.19 -15.49
CA THR A 33 6.07 -11.52 -16.80
C THR A 33 7.37 -10.84 -17.30
N HIS A 34 8.53 -11.19 -16.75
CA HIS A 34 9.82 -10.52 -17.03
C HIS A 34 9.82 -9.01 -16.73
N HIS A 35 8.94 -8.57 -15.84
CA HIS A 35 8.93 -7.21 -15.30
C HIS A 35 9.58 -7.20 -13.92
N GLN A 36 10.30 -6.12 -13.61
CA GLN A 36 10.88 -5.93 -12.29
C GLN A 36 9.88 -5.16 -11.43
N ALA A 37 9.42 -5.77 -10.33
CA ALA A 37 8.58 -5.12 -9.35
C ALA A 37 9.37 -4.71 -8.09
N GLN A 38 9.11 -3.51 -7.58
CA GLN A 38 9.61 -3.05 -6.29
C GLN A 38 8.42 -2.56 -5.44
N ILE A 39 8.38 -3.03 -4.18
CA ILE A 39 7.38 -2.60 -3.20
C ILE A 39 7.99 -1.53 -2.32
N PHE A 40 7.23 -0.47 -2.11
CA PHE A 40 7.55 0.60 -1.17
C PHE A 40 6.45 0.68 -0.13
N ASP A 41 6.85 0.57 1.13
CA ASP A 41 5.96 0.82 2.25
C ASP A 41 5.61 2.30 2.31
N ALA A 42 4.34 2.62 2.09
CA ALA A 42 3.83 3.95 2.31
C ALA A 42 3.79 4.24 3.82
N ILE A 43 4.67 5.12 4.26
CA ILE A 43 4.57 5.72 5.59
C ILE A 43 3.59 6.90 5.48
N TYR A 44 2.39 6.75 6.05
CA TYR A 44 1.44 7.85 6.10
C TYR A 44 1.97 8.96 7.01
N SER A 45 2.39 10.07 6.41
CA SER A 45 2.79 11.24 7.15
C SER A 45 1.57 11.92 7.78
N LYS A 46 1.66 12.21 9.08
CA LYS A 46 0.68 13.04 9.80
C LYS A 46 0.73 14.52 9.39
N THR A 47 1.67 14.93 8.53
CA THR A 47 1.95 16.35 8.23
C THR A 47 1.01 17.00 7.23
N PHE A 48 -0.06 16.32 6.79
CA PHE A 48 -1.20 17.00 6.17
C PHE A 48 -2.22 17.24 7.28
N GLU A 49 -2.63 18.48 7.47
CA GLU A 49 -3.35 19.05 8.64
C GLU A 49 -4.70 18.37 9.06
N GLY A 50 -5.02 17.13 8.68
CA GLY A 50 -6.36 16.54 8.92
C GLY A 50 -6.50 15.01 8.93
N GLY A 51 -5.42 14.24 9.08
CA GLY A 51 -5.50 12.78 9.23
C GLY A 51 -5.51 12.00 7.91
N LEU A 52 -6.17 10.83 7.87
CA LEU A 52 -6.16 9.93 6.70
C LEU A 52 -6.58 10.65 5.41
N HIS A 53 -5.88 10.37 4.30
CA HIS A 53 -6.22 10.91 2.99
C HIS A 53 -7.67 10.55 2.63
N PRO A 54 -8.46 11.45 2.01
CA PRO A 54 -9.88 11.20 1.71
C PRO A 54 -10.14 9.88 0.96
N LEU A 55 -9.24 9.49 0.05
CA LEU A 55 -9.34 8.21 -0.66
C LEU A 55 -9.27 7.00 0.28
N VAL A 56 -8.49 7.07 1.36
CA VAL A 56 -8.41 5.99 2.35
C VAL A 56 -9.64 6.00 3.27
N LYS A 57 -10.12 7.20 3.67
CA LYS A 57 -11.36 7.34 4.46
C LYS A 57 -12.58 6.71 3.78
N LYS A 58 -12.65 6.77 2.45
CA LYS A 58 -13.74 6.15 1.67
C LYS A 58 -13.75 4.61 1.73
N HIS A 59 -12.67 3.97 2.16
CA HIS A 59 -12.51 2.51 2.15
C HIS A 59 -12.29 1.93 3.56
N LEU A 60 -12.64 2.67 4.62
CA LEU A 60 -12.53 2.30 6.05
C LEU A 60 -13.69 1.41 6.56
N HIS A 61 -14.39 0.69 5.67
CA HIS A 61 -15.58 -0.10 6.02
C HIS A 61 -15.25 -1.48 6.58
#